data_AF-A0A068UHK9-F1
#
_entry.id   AF-A0A068UHK9-F1
#
_cell.length_a   1.000
_cell.length_b   1.000
_cell.length_c   1.000
_cell.angle_alpha   90.00
_cell.angle_beta   90.00
_cell.angle_gamma   90.00
#
_symmetry.space_group_name_H-M   'P 1'
#
loop_
_entity.id
_entity.type
_entity.pdbx_description
1 polymer ?
#
loop_
_entity_poly.entity_id
_entity_poly.type
_entity_poly.pdbx_seq_one_letter_code
_entity_poly.pdbx_strand_id
1 'polypeptide(L)'
;MLVDSDFHNAEYLSDGKIVFYTGHADSFDAFIDAVIATSLSHEVGHGLAHHKAELFMRGLWLHVLLVSPFLRHVGMLPIGLLLALIYSFLSRRDELEADHIGMMLMAAAGYNPRYAPMVRWWHSLYGSDENAFSTHPSCERRAKILAQDEMVKQAMDVYKKVKAGQRFSFFN
;
A
#
# COMPACT_ATOMS: atom_id res chain seq x y z
N MET A 1 6.15 6.46 -14.95
CA MET A 1 7.53 6.85 -15.32
C MET A 1 8.42 5.68 -14.97
N LEU A 2 9.23 5.20 -15.89
CA LEU A 2 10.24 4.19 -15.62
C LEU A 2 11.58 4.90 -15.37
N VAL A 3 12.26 4.57 -14.28
CA VAL A 3 13.56 5.13 -13.90
C VAL A 3 14.58 4.01 -13.87
N ASP A 4 15.67 4.18 -14.62
CA ASP A 4 16.77 3.24 -14.61
C ASP A 4 17.62 3.42 -13.34
N SER A 5 17.54 2.47 -12.42
CA SER A 5 18.20 2.50 -11.12
C SER A 5 18.12 1.14 -10.46
N ASP A 6 19.19 0.74 -9.76
CA ASP A 6 19.24 -0.46 -8.91
C ASP A 6 18.37 -0.33 -7.64
N PHE A 7 17.60 0.75 -7.48
CA PHE A 7 16.73 0.94 -6.33
C PHE A 7 15.45 0.10 -6.45
N HIS A 8 15.11 -0.67 -5.42
CA HIS A 8 13.94 -1.55 -5.42
C HIS A 8 12.73 -0.82 -4.84
N ASN A 9 12.01 -0.06 -5.67
CA ASN A 9 10.81 0.65 -5.23
C ASN A 9 9.80 0.90 -6.37
N ALA A 10 8.58 1.27 -5.99
CA ALA A 10 7.62 1.98 -6.82
C ALA A 10 6.93 3.04 -5.94
N GLU A 11 6.55 4.18 -6.51
CA GLU A 11 5.90 5.24 -5.74
C GLU A 11 4.83 5.97 -6.54
N TYR A 12 3.66 6.16 -5.94
CA TYR A 12 2.62 7.08 -6.39
C TYR A 12 2.92 8.52 -5.98
N LEU A 13 2.99 9.44 -6.93
CA LEU A 13 3.14 10.87 -6.70
C LEU A 13 1.78 11.56 -6.59
N SER A 14 1.72 12.65 -5.81
CA SER A 14 0.46 13.39 -5.55
C SER A 14 -0.17 14.02 -6.79
N ASP A 15 0.56 14.13 -7.90
CA ASP A 15 0.07 14.61 -9.20
C ASP A 15 -0.50 13.49 -10.09
N GLY A 16 -0.66 12.26 -9.54
CA GLY A 16 -1.26 11.13 -10.23
C GLY A 16 -0.27 10.26 -11.01
N LYS A 17 1.02 10.59 -11.00
CA LYS A 17 2.05 9.80 -11.68
C LYS A 17 2.54 8.67 -10.79
N ILE A 18 2.87 7.52 -11.39
CA ILE A 18 3.59 6.44 -10.70
C ILE A 18 5.01 6.38 -11.23
N VAL A 19 5.98 6.31 -10.33
CA VAL A 19 7.40 6.07 -10.64
C VAL A 19 7.71 4.62 -10.34
N PHE A 20 8.36 3.93 -11.27
CA PHE A 20 8.77 2.54 -11.14
C PHE A 20 10.27 2.44 -11.45
N TYR A 21 11.02 1.78 -10.58
CA TYR A 21 12.48 1.67 -10.70
C TYR A 21 12.86 0.28 -11.26
N THR A 22 13.84 0.21 -12.18
CA THR A 22 14.20 -1.03 -12.90
C THR A 22 14.69 -2.15 -11.97
N GLY A 23 15.48 -1.83 -10.94
CA GLY A 23 15.97 -2.80 -9.96
C GLY A 23 14.85 -3.51 -9.19
N HIS A 24 13.65 -2.91 -9.11
CA HIS A 24 12.47 -3.57 -8.53
C HIS A 24 12.00 -4.79 -9.35
N ALA A 25 12.19 -4.76 -10.67
CA ALA A 25 11.81 -5.83 -11.58
C ALA A 25 12.90 -6.93 -11.71
N ASP A 26 14.17 -6.56 -11.58
CA ASP A 26 15.32 -7.46 -11.72
C ASP A 26 15.39 -8.54 -10.61
N SER A 27 14.52 -8.43 -9.62
CA SER A 27 14.47 -9.36 -8.50
C SER A 27 13.87 -10.73 -8.86
N PHE A 28 13.17 -10.89 -10.00
CA PHE A 28 12.47 -12.17 -10.28
C PHE A 28 12.05 -12.43 -11.76
N ASP A 29 12.88 -13.09 -12.56
CA ASP A 29 12.58 -13.41 -13.98
C ASP A 29 11.29 -14.26 -14.18
N ALA A 30 10.98 -15.19 -13.27
CA ALA A 30 9.83 -16.10 -13.44
C ALA A 30 8.47 -15.50 -13.02
N PHE A 31 8.48 -14.39 -12.27
CA PHE A 31 7.27 -13.76 -11.74
C PHE A 31 7.26 -12.24 -11.92
N ILE A 32 8.08 -11.72 -12.83
CA ILE A 32 8.28 -10.28 -13.05
C ILE A 32 6.96 -9.54 -13.28
N ASP A 33 6.08 -10.11 -14.10
CA ASP A 33 4.76 -9.55 -14.39
C ASP A 33 3.87 -9.47 -13.14
N ALA A 34 3.95 -10.47 -12.25
CA ALA A 34 3.17 -10.49 -11.02
C ALA A 34 3.71 -9.48 -9.99
N VAL A 35 5.03 -9.33 -9.91
CA VAL A 35 5.68 -8.31 -9.06
C VAL A 35 5.31 -6.91 -9.53
N ILE A 36 5.47 -6.64 -10.83
CA ILE A 36 5.10 -5.36 -11.44
C ILE A 36 3.61 -5.07 -11.23
N ALA A 37 2.72 -6.02 -11.54
CA ALA A 37 1.28 -5.82 -11.38
C ALA A 37 0.90 -5.57 -9.91
N THR A 38 1.50 -6.29 -8.95
CA THR A 38 1.24 -6.09 -7.51
C THR A 38 1.72 -4.72 -7.05
N SER A 39 2.94 -4.32 -7.41
CA SER A 39 3.50 -3.02 -7.02
C SER A 39 2.75 -1.85 -7.66
N LEU A 40 2.47 -1.89 -8.96
CA LEU A 40 1.74 -0.81 -9.62
C LEU A 40 0.30 -0.68 -9.11
N SER A 41 -0.40 -1.81 -8.94
CA SER A 41 -1.78 -1.77 -8.43
C SER A 41 -1.87 -1.25 -6.99
N HIS A 42 -0.85 -1.51 -6.17
CA HIS A 42 -0.72 -0.93 -4.83
C HIS A 42 -0.58 0.59 -4.87
N GLU A 43 0.29 1.11 -5.73
CA GLU A 43 0.47 2.55 -5.92
C GLU A 43 -0.80 3.23 -6.45
N VAL A 44 -1.51 2.58 -7.38
CA VAL A 44 -2.85 3.04 -7.82
C VAL A 44 -3.83 3.02 -6.65
N GLY A 45 -3.76 2.01 -5.77
CA GLY A 45 -4.56 1.92 -4.55
C GLY A 45 -4.36 3.10 -3.63
N HIS A 46 -3.11 3.53 -3.41
CA HIS A 46 -2.81 4.76 -2.65
C HIS A 46 -3.43 6.00 -3.29
N GLY A 47 -3.39 6.09 -4.62
CA GLY A 47 -4.02 7.19 -5.36
C GLY A 47 -5.54 7.21 -5.21
N LEU A 48 -6.19 6.05 -5.36
CA LEU A 48 -7.64 5.90 -5.31
C LEU A 48 -8.22 6.19 -3.91
N ALA A 49 -7.49 5.78 -2.87
CA ALA A 49 -7.86 6.05 -1.48
C ALA A 49 -7.36 7.42 -0.97
N HIS A 50 -6.67 8.21 -1.82
CA HIS A 50 -6.16 9.54 -1.49
C HIS A 50 -5.23 9.60 -0.25
N HIS A 51 -4.48 8.52 0.03
CA HIS A 51 -3.70 8.39 1.27
C HIS A 51 -2.70 9.54 1.51
N LYS A 52 -2.03 10.05 0.46
CA LYS A 52 -1.12 11.21 0.60
C LYS A 52 -1.83 12.50 1.01
N ALA A 53 -3.04 12.74 0.49
CA ALA A 53 -3.83 13.90 0.86
C ALA A 53 -4.38 13.75 2.28
N GLU A 54 -4.82 12.55 2.66
CA GLU A 54 -5.28 12.27 4.01
C GLU A 54 -4.16 12.43 5.04
N LEU A 55 -2.96 11.93 4.73
CA LEU A 55 -1.77 12.10 5.56
C LEU A 55 -1.45 13.57 5.82
N PHE A 56 -1.49 14.39 4.77
CA PHE A 56 -1.29 15.84 4.87
C PHE A 56 -2.36 16.50 5.76
N MET A 57 -3.63 16.18 5.54
CA MET A 57 -4.73 16.71 6.35
C MET A 57 -4.65 16.27 7.82
N ARG A 58 -4.32 15.01 8.08
CA ARG A 58 -4.06 14.49 9.43
C ARG A 58 -2.95 15.31 10.10
N GLY A 59 -1.84 15.56 9.41
CA GLY A 59 -0.74 16.41 9.91
C GLY A 59 -1.18 17.83 10.26
N LEU A 60 -2.01 18.45 9.42
CA LEU A 60 -2.56 19.79 9.67
C LEU A 60 -3.45 19.80 10.93
N TRP A 61 -4.35 18.83 11.07
CA TRP A 61 -5.20 18.71 12.26
C TRP A 61 -4.39 18.48 13.55
N LEU A 62 -3.37 17.63 13.48
CA LEU A 62 -2.46 17.42 14.60
C LEU A 62 -1.74 18.72 14.98
N HIS A 63 -1.29 19.51 13.99
CA HIS A 63 -0.68 20.81 14.26
C HIS A 63 -1.65 21.77 14.97
N VAL A 64 -2.89 21.86 14.50
CA VAL A 64 -3.95 22.67 15.13
C VAL A 64 -4.19 22.24 16.59
N LEU A 65 -4.23 20.94 16.85
CA LEU A 65 -4.38 20.40 18.21
C LEU A 65 -3.18 20.76 19.10
N LEU A 66 -1.96 20.69 18.58
CA LEU A 66 -0.73 20.99 19.32
C LEU A 66 -0.61 22.45 19.72
N VAL A 67 -1.05 23.37 18.86
CA VAL A 67 -1.00 24.83 19.15
C VAL A 67 -2.22 25.31 19.94
N SER A 68 -3.20 24.44 20.17
CA SER A 68 -4.40 24.75 20.94
C SER A 68 -4.04 25.16 22.38
N PRO A 69 -4.66 26.24 22.92
CA PRO A 69 -4.43 26.67 24.30
C PRO A 69 -4.84 25.61 25.33
N PHE A 70 -5.70 24.65 24.96
CA PHE A 70 -6.13 23.55 25.83
C PHE A 70 -4.97 22.58 26.15
N LEU A 71 -4.07 22.33 25.20
CA LEU A 71 -2.95 21.41 25.38
C LEU A 71 -1.69 22.10 25.95
N ARG A 72 -1.66 23.44 26.09
CA ARG A 72 -0.48 24.17 26.61
C ARG A 72 -0.04 23.75 28.01
N HIS A 73 -0.94 23.19 28.82
CA HIS A 73 -0.65 22.77 30.20
C HIS A 73 -0.25 21.30 30.32
N VAL A 74 -0.34 20.54 29.23
CA VAL A 74 0.08 19.13 29.16
C VAL A 74 1.44 19.13 28.46
N GLY A 75 2.52 18.78 29.16
CA GLY A 75 3.89 18.91 28.63
C GLY A 75 4.09 18.25 27.24
N MET A 76 5.02 18.78 26.44
CA MET A 76 5.17 18.42 25.01
C MET A 76 5.64 16.97 24.74
N LEU A 77 6.45 16.38 25.63
CA LEU A 77 7.05 15.04 25.43
C LEU A 77 6.02 13.89 25.36
N PRO A 78 5.05 13.74 26.29
CA PRO A 78 4.04 12.67 26.20
C PRO A 78 3.13 12.81 24.98
N ILE A 79 2.89 14.04 24.51
CA ILE A 79 2.07 14.29 23.33
C ILE A 79 2.81 13.87 22.06
N GLY A 80 4.10 14.21 21.93
CA GLY A 80 4.90 13.85 20.75
C GLY A 80 4.97 12.33 20.52
N LEU A 81 5.18 11.54 21.58
CA LEU A 81 5.19 10.07 21.48
C LEU A 81 3.82 9.51 21.08
N LEU A 82 2.74 10.01 21.69
CA LEU A 82 1.37 9.58 21.35
C LEU A 82 1.05 9.85 19.88
N LEU A 83 1.42 11.01 19.36
CA LEU A 83 1.20 11.37 17.96
C LEU A 83 2.01 10.49 16.99
N ALA A 84 3.26 10.17 17.34
CA ALA A 84 4.08 9.26 16.54
C ALA A 84 3.46 7.85 16.46
N LEU A 85 2.91 7.36 17.58
CA LEU A 85 2.23 6.06 17.62
C LEU A 85 0.93 6.07 16.79
N ILE A 86 0.11 7.12 16.90
CA ILE A 86 -1.10 7.29 16.10
C ILE A 86 -0.75 7.32 14.61
N TYR A 87 0.26 8.13 14.24
CA TYR A 87 0.72 8.24 12.87
C TYR A 87 1.18 6.88 12.31
N SER A 88 2.00 6.15 13.06
CA SER A 88 2.48 4.82 12.65
C SER A 88 1.33 3.83 12.47
N PHE A 89 0.35 3.86 13.38
CA PHE A 89 -0.82 2.99 13.29
C PHE A 89 -1.70 3.30 12.08
N LEU A 90 -1.94 4.57 11.80
CA LEU A 90 -2.73 5.02 10.65
C LEU A 90 -2.02 4.69 9.34
N SER A 91 -0.70 4.92 9.24
CA SER A 91 0.09 4.53 8.07
C SER A 91 -0.03 3.02 7.77
N ARG A 92 0.05 2.16 8.79
CA ARG A 92 -0.14 0.70 8.60
C ARG A 92 -1.55 0.32 8.12
N ARG A 93 -2.58 1.14 8.41
CA ARG A 93 -3.94 0.93 7.90
C ARG A 93 -4.04 1.33 6.43
N ASP A 94 -3.48 2.49 6.07
CA ASP A 94 -3.45 2.99 4.70
C ASP A 94 -2.74 1.97 3.78
N GLU A 95 -1.65 1.37 4.24
CA GLU A 95 -0.95 0.29 3.54
C GLU A 95 -1.85 -0.93 3.27
N LEU A 96 -2.58 -1.41 4.27
CA LEU A 96 -3.49 -2.55 4.13
C LEU A 96 -4.66 -2.26 3.20
N GLU A 97 -5.18 -1.02 3.23
CA GLU A 97 -6.23 -0.58 2.32
C GLU A 97 -5.73 -0.53 0.87
N ALA A 98 -4.54 0.05 0.65
CA ALA A 98 -3.92 0.08 -0.67
C ALA A 98 -3.61 -1.33 -1.19
N ASP A 99 -3.28 -2.28 -0.32
CA ASP A 99 -3.09 -3.68 -0.70
C ASP A 99 -4.36 -4.34 -1.18
N HIS A 100 -5.44 -4.13 -0.43
CA HIS A 100 -6.73 -4.72 -0.73
C HIS A 100 -7.27 -4.15 -2.05
N ILE A 101 -7.24 -2.82 -2.21
CA ILE A 101 -7.60 -2.17 -3.47
C ILE A 101 -6.72 -2.67 -4.62
N GLY A 102 -5.40 -2.72 -4.42
CA GLY A 102 -4.45 -3.22 -5.40
C GLY A 102 -4.76 -4.66 -5.85
N MET A 103 -5.05 -5.57 -4.91
CA MET A 103 -5.45 -6.94 -5.22
C MET A 103 -6.73 -7.01 -6.08
N MET A 104 -7.72 -6.16 -5.77
CA MET A 104 -8.95 -6.07 -6.58
C MET A 104 -8.68 -5.50 -7.97
N LEU A 105 -7.79 -4.51 -8.09
CA LEU A 105 -7.36 -3.94 -9.38
C LEU A 105 -6.60 -4.97 -10.22
N MET A 106 -5.72 -5.78 -9.60
CA MET A 106 -5.07 -6.90 -10.29
C MET A 106 -6.09 -7.88 -10.84
N ALA A 107 -7.08 -8.26 -10.02
CA ALA A 107 -8.17 -9.12 -10.45
C ALA A 107 -8.90 -8.54 -11.66
N ALA A 108 -9.24 -7.24 -11.61
CA ALA A 108 -9.93 -6.51 -12.67
C ALA A 108 -9.15 -6.51 -13.99
N ALA A 109 -7.83 -6.37 -13.88
CA ALA A 109 -6.91 -6.36 -15.01
C ALA A 109 -6.60 -7.76 -15.56
N GLY A 110 -7.15 -8.82 -14.94
CA GLY A 110 -6.95 -10.20 -15.38
C GLY A 110 -5.64 -10.82 -14.89
N TYR A 111 -4.99 -10.25 -13.87
CA TYR A 111 -3.88 -10.85 -13.14
C TYR A 111 -4.41 -11.70 -11.97
N ASN A 112 -3.76 -12.83 -11.70
CA ASN A 112 -4.18 -13.73 -10.63
C ASN A 112 -3.96 -13.07 -9.24
N PRO A 113 -5.01 -12.79 -8.47
CA PRO A 113 -4.92 -12.07 -7.19
C PRO A 113 -4.10 -12.79 -6.12
N ARG A 114 -3.92 -14.11 -6.24
CA ARG A 114 -3.12 -14.91 -5.29
C ARG A 114 -1.65 -14.50 -5.26
N TYR A 115 -1.16 -13.83 -6.30
CA TYR A 115 0.21 -13.31 -6.29
C TYR A 115 0.41 -12.14 -5.34
N ALA A 116 -0.62 -11.34 -5.04
CA ALA A 116 -0.49 -10.18 -4.16
C ALA A 116 0.05 -10.55 -2.76
N PRO A 117 -0.54 -11.50 -2.00
CA PRO A 117 0.02 -11.91 -0.71
C PRO A 117 1.40 -12.58 -0.84
N MET A 118 1.67 -13.30 -1.93
CA MET A 118 2.97 -13.94 -2.16
C MET A 118 4.09 -12.92 -2.37
N VAL A 119 3.85 -11.91 -3.20
CA VAL A 119 4.81 -10.82 -3.46
C VAL A 119 5.07 -10.03 -2.18
N ARG A 120 4.06 -9.78 -1.34
CA ARG A 120 4.27 -9.12 -0.04
C ARG A 120 5.04 -9.97 0.95
N TRP A 121 4.73 -11.26 1.02
CA TRP A 121 5.51 -12.19 1.84
C TRP A 121 6.98 -12.20 1.39
N TRP A 122 7.22 -12.22 0.08
CA TRP A 122 8.56 -12.13 -0.46
C TRP A 122 9.25 -10.80 -0.09
N HIS A 123 8.56 -9.65 -0.24
CA HIS A 123 9.10 -8.37 0.22
C HIS A 123 9.44 -8.36 1.72
N SER A 124 8.75 -9.12 2.58
CA SER A 124 9.16 -9.24 3.99
C SER A 124 10.44 -10.05 4.24
N LEU A 125 10.85 -10.89 3.29
CA LEU A 125 12.07 -11.70 3.40
C LEU A 125 13.32 -10.94 2.93
N TYR A 126 13.16 -10.04 1.96
CA TYR A 126 14.27 -9.31 1.32
C TYR A 126 14.26 -7.81 1.63
N GLY A 127 13.09 -7.26 1.98
CA GLY A 127 12.94 -5.93 2.52
C GLY A 127 13.18 -5.94 4.02
N SER A 128 13.88 -4.94 4.53
CA SER A 128 13.96 -4.69 5.96
C SER A 128 12.60 -4.25 6.48
N ASP A 129 11.73 -5.21 6.83
CA ASP A 129 10.42 -4.95 7.45
C ASP A 129 10.55 -4.15 8.77
N GLU A 130 11.78 -4.07 9.30
CA GLU A 130 12.17 -3.40 10.53
C GLU A 130 12.78 -2.00 10.36
N ASN A 131 13.12 -1.55 9.14
CA ASN A 131 13.69 -0.22 8.96
C ASN A 131 12.58 0.84 8.92
N ALA A 132 12.68 1.84 9.79
CA ALA A 132 11.86 3.05 9.78
C ALA A 132 11.94 3.87 8.47
N PHE A 133 12.79 3.45 7.53
CA PHE A 133 13.00 4.04 6.21
C PHE A 133 12.45 3.20 5.06
N SER A 134 11.78 2.06 5.32
CA SER A 134 10.94 1.42 4.29
C SER A 134 9.82 2.39 3.93
N THR A 135 9.64 2.66 2.64
CA THR A 135 8.54 3.49 2.14
C THR A 135 7.17 2.89 2.50
N HIS A 136 7.11 1.56 2.64
CA HIS A 136 5.90 0.80 2.96
C HIS A 136 6.20 -0.28 4.03
N PRO A 137 5.97 -0.03 5.33
CA PRO A 137 6.28 -1.00 6.38
C PRO A 137 5.27 -2.15 6.50
N SER A 138 5.60 -3.19 7.28
CA SER A 138 4.75 -4.29 7.76
C SER A 138 4.33 -5.36 6.73
N CYS A 139 5.22 -5.68 5.79
CA CYS A 139 4.99 -6.61 4.69
C CYS A 139 4.55 -8.00 5.14
N GLU A 140 5.13 -8.60 6.20
CA GLU A 140 4.77 -9.96 6.63
C GLU A 140 3.33 -10.02 7.17
N ARG A 141 2.99 -9.06 8.04
CA ARG A 141 1.64 -8.97 8.63
C ARG A 141 0.59 -8.71 7.55
N ARG A 142 0.91 -7.84 6.59
CA ARG A 142 0.03 -7.53 5.45
C ARG A 142 -0.19 -8.75 4.56
N ALA A 143 0.86 -9.49 4.24
CA ALA A 143 0.76 -10.74 3.49
C ALA A 143 -0.20 -11.74 4.16
N LYS A 144 -0.10 -11.92 5.49
CA LYS A 144 -1.01 -12.80 6.26
C LYS A 144 -2.47 -12.33 6.21
N ILE A 145 -2.71 -11.02 6.31
CA ILE A 145 -4.07 -10.46 6.24
C ILE A 145 -4.65 -10.63 4.83
N LEU A 146 -3.88 -10.31 3.79
CA LEU A 146 -4.30 -10.46 2.40
C LEU A 146 -4.55 -11.92 2.01
N ALA A 147 -3.82 -12.86 2.61
CA ALA A 147 -3.99 -14.28 2.37
C ALA A 147 -5.24 -14.88 3.04
N GLN A 148 -6.01 -14.09 3.81
CA GLN A 148 -7.26 -14.56 4.40
C GLN A 148 -8.26 -14.97 3.30
N ASP A 149 -8.96 -16.08 3.53
CA ASP A 149 -9.83 -16.71 2.53
C ASP A 149 -10.88 -15.74 1.97
N GLU A 150 -11.47 -14.87 2.80
CA GLU A 150 -12.48 -13.91 2.34
C GLU A 150 -11.92 -12.87 1.35
N MET A 151 -10.75 -12.28 1.63
CA MET A 151 -10.11 -11.30 0.73
C MET A 151 -9.72 -11.95 -0.60
N VAL A 152 -9.07 -13.11 -0.53
CA VAL A 152 -8.68 -13.86 -1.72
C VAL A 152 -9.91 -14.27 -2.51
N LYS A 153 -10.97 -14.76 -1.86
CA LYS A 153 -12.20 -15.18 -2.53
C LYS A 153 -12.87 -14.03 -3.28
N GLN A 154 -13.01 -12.86 -2.64
CA GLN A 154 -13.59 -11.66 -3.27
C GLN A 154 -12.82 -11.28 -4.54
N ALA A 155 -11.48 -11.20 -4.47
CA ALA A 155 -10.66 -10.88 -5.62
C ALA A 155 -10.71 -11.98 -6.70
N MET A 156 -10.68 -13.26 -6.28
CA MET A 156 -10.77 -14.39 -7.20
C MET A 156 -12.10 -14.46 -7.94
N ASP A 157 -13.20 -14.06 -7.33
CA ASP A 157 -14.51 -14.01 -7.98
C ASP A 157 -14.55 -12.93 -9.07
N VAL A 158 -13.92 -11.78 -8.83
CA VAL A 158 -13.72 -10.76 -9.88
C VAL A 158 -12.84 -11.30 -11.01
N TYR A 159 -11.69 -11.88 -10.67
CA TYR A 159 -10.76 -12.45 -11.64
C TYR A 159 -11.43 -13.51 -12.53
N LYS A 160 -12.24 -14.41 -11.97
CA LYS A 160 -12.99 -15.40 -12.75
C LYS A 160 -13.98 -14.78 -13.72
N LYS A 161 -14.71 -13.73 -13.30
CA LYS A 161 -15.65 -13.00 -14.17
C LYS A 161 -14.91 -12.34 -15.33
N VAL A 162 -13.76 -11.68 -15.05
CA VAL A 162 -12.89 -11.07 -16.06
C VAL A 162 -12.42 -12.10 -17.08
N LYS A 163 -11.90 -13.26 -16.61
CA LYS A 163 -11.43 -14.34 -17.48
C LYS A 163 -12.55 -14.99 -18.30
N ALA A 164 -13.78 -14.95 -17.81
CA ALA A 164 -14.96 -15.40 -18.54
C ALA A 164 -15.53 -14.34 -19.52
N GLY A 165 -14.91 -13.16 -19.63
CA GLY A 165 -15.38 -12.06 -20.49
C GLY A 165 -16.65 -11.38 -19.99
N GLN A 166 -17.01 -11.58 -18.72
CA GLN A 166 -18.19 -10.98 -18.12
C GLN A 166 -17.91 -9.55 -17.66
N ARG A 167 -18.89 -8.66 -17.82
CA ARG A 167 -18.85 -7.35 -17.18
C ARG A 167 -19.02 -7.50 -15.68
N PHE A 168 -18.26 -6.72 -14.92
CA PHE A 168 -18.35 -6.62 -13.47
C PHE A 168 -18.23 -5.14 -13.09
N SER A 169 -18.90 -4.75 -11.99
CA SER A 169 -18.75 -3.42 -11.40
C SER A 169 -18.24 -3.59 -9.96
N PHE A 170 -17.32 -2.72 -9.55
CA PHE A 170 -16.88 -2.58 -8.16
C PHE A 170 -17.81 -1.67 -7.35
N PHE A 171 -18.51 -0.78 -8.04
CA PHE A 171 -19.34 0.26 -7.45
C PHE A 171 -20.76 0.09 -8.00
N ASN A 172 -21.69 -0.31 -7.15
CA ASN A 172 -23.13 -0.22 -7.44
C ASN A 172 -23.63 1.14 -6.96
#